data_AF-A0A7X7FL03-F1
#
_entry.id   AF-A0A7X7FL03-F1
#
_cell.length_a   1.000
_cell.length_b   1.000
_cell.length_c   1.000
_cell.angle_alpha   90.00
_cell.angle_beta   90.00
_cell.angle_gamma   90.00
#
_symmetry.space_group_name_H-M   'P 1'
#
loop_
_entity.id
_entity.type
_entity.pdbx_description
1 polymer ?
#
loop_
_entity_poly.entity_id
_entity_poly.type
_entity_poly.pdbx_seq_one_letter_code
_entity_poly.pdbx_strand_id
1 'polypeptide(L)'
;MESQMVEEYRQSQSRRWRGWAAALVLVLLGCACLGIWDRRKADPPALGLAATASPKEVYEQLRKWRDLHSHGSMVPWVHPDSSDELVDLLIALDEMTTADTTVQVALDQYCPDVDPHQFDMSRIGYFLELFAQDAEFKREMIQGDQATVEIQVAGRLPLRDLKFARHEGRWVYMPGGVDRELVRGVRDLAKGLTRFAAAIAAGARTPEQLKSEFRYRVTSRLEVFLRQTASATAPAPQPAEATGLSS
;
A
#
# COMPACT_ATOMS: atom_id res chain seq x y z
N MET A 1 15.01 41.86 37.61
CA MET A 1 14.04 42.43 36.64
C MET A 1 14.19 41.81 35.25
N GLU A 2 15.40 41.50 34.77
CA GLU A 2 15.60 40.84 33.47
C GLU A 2 15.03 39.40 33.38
N SER A 3 15.00 38.66 34.50
CA SER A 3 14.48 37.29 34.52
C SER A 3 12.97 37.17 34.32
N GLN A 4 12.19 38.23 34.53
CA GLN A 4 10.73 38.22 34.27
C GLN A 4 10.39 38.48 32.80
N MET A 5 11.23 39.24 32.09
CA MET A 5 11.02 39.55 30.67
C MET A 5 11.26 38.34 29.76
N VAL A 6 12.21 37.46 30.13
CA VAL A 6 12.52 36.26 29.34
C VAL A 6 11.43 35.19 29.47
N GLU A 7 10.77 35.10 30.62
CA GLU A 7 9.70 34.14 30.87
C GLU A 7 8.39 34.52 30.15
N GLU A 8 8.07 35.82 30.10
CA GLU A 8 6.91 36.32 29.34
C GLU A 8 7.10 36.17 27.81
N TYR A 9 8.34 36.30 27.31
CA TYR A 9 8.64 36.11 25.89
C TYR A 9 8.47 34.63 25.47
N ARG A 10 8.86 33.68 26.34
CA ARG A 10 8.67 32.23 26.11
C ARG A 10 7.20 31.82 26.12
N GLN A 11 6.41 32.36 27.06
CA GLN A 11 4.97 32.09 27.12
C GLN A 11 4.21 32.67 25.92
N SER A 12 4.61 33.85 25.42
CA SER A 12 4.01 34.49 24.25
C SER A 12 4.27 33.71 22.94
N GLN A 13 5.46 33.13 22.76
CA GLN A 13 5.75 32.29 21.59
C GLN A 13 4.96 30.96 21.60
N SER A 14 4.76 30.32 22.76
CA SER A 14 4.06 29.03 22.83
C SER A 14 2.56 29.08 22.42
N ARG A 15 1.91 30.24 22.59
CA ARG A 15 0.50 30.44 22.22
C ARG A 15 0.29 30.68 20.73
N ARG A 16 1.26 31.28 20.03
CA ARG A 16 1.17 31.52 18.59
C ARG A 16 1.35 30.26 17.75
N TRP A 17 2.06 29.24 18.24
CA TRP A 17 2.29 28.00 17.49
C TRP A 17 1.11 27.02 17.53
N ARG A 18 0.30 27.03 18.60
CA ARG A 18 -0.86 26.14 18.74
C ARG A 18 -2.05 26.51 17.83
N GLY A 19 -2.17 27.78 17.42
CA GLY A 19 -3.25 28.24 16.55
C GLY A 19 -3.09 27.82 15.08
N TRP A 20 -1.86 27.73 14.58
CA TRP A 20 -1.59 27.43 13.17
C TRP A 20 -1.61 25.92 12.86
N ALA A 21 -1.24 25.08 13.83
CA ALA A 21 -1.31 23.63 13.68
C ALA A 21 -2.77 23.11 13.58
N ALA A 22 -3.71 23.72 14.31
CA ALA A 22 -5.12 23.30 14.26
C ALA A 22 -5.83 23.71 12.96
N ALA A 23 -5.45 24.85 12.36
CA ALA A 23 -6.02 25.32 11.11
C ALA A 23 -5.53 24.51 9.89
N LEU A 24 -4.29 24.01 9.90
CA LEU A 24 -3.76 23.19 8.81
C LEU A 24 -4.40 21.79 8.75
N VAL A 25 -4.71 21.20 9.91
CA VAL A 25 -5.36 19.87 10.00
C VAL A 25 -6.82 19.92 9.53
N LEU A 26 -7.54 21.02 9.77
CA LEU A 26 -8.94 21.18 9.34
C LEU A 26 -9.09 21.44 7.83
N VAL A 27 -8.12 22.09 7.19
CA VAL A 27 -8.12 22.28 5.73
C VAL A 27 -7.77 20.99 4.98
N LEU A 28 -6.92 20.12 5.56
CA LEU A 28 -6.61 18.81 4.97
C LEU A 28 -7.76 17.79 5.13
N LEU A 29 -8.55 17.85 6.21
CA LEU A 29 -9.74 16.99 6.37
C LEU A 29 -10.95 17.44 5.54
N GLY A 30 -11.07 18.73 5.21
CA GLY A 30 -12.21 19.28 4.49
C GLY A 30 -12.26 18.95 2.99
N CYS A 31 -11.12 18.67 2.36
CA CYS A 31 -11.05 18.40 0.92
C CYS A 31 -11.25 16.92 0.53
N ALA A 32 -11.30 15.99 1.49
CA ALA A 32 -11.43 14.56 1.19
C ALA A 32 -12.88 14.09 0.91
N CYS A 33 -13.90 14.86 1.28
CA CYS A 33 -15.29 14.38 1.27
C CYS A 33 -16.15 14.78 0.06
N LEU A 34 -15.67 15.65 -0.85
CA LEU A 34 -16.50 16.17 -1.96
C LEU A 34 -16.10 15.67 -3.36
N GLY A 35 -15.11 14.78 -3.49
CA GLY A 35 -14.61 14.32 -4.80
C GLY A 35 -15.05 12.93 -5.26
N ILE A 36 -15.82 12.18 -4.45
CA ILE A 36 -15.97 10.72 -4.65
C ILE A 36 -17.09 10.36 -5.63
N TRP A 37 -18.06 11.25 -5.92
CA TRP A 37 -19.28 10.85 -6.63
C TRP A 37 -19.35 11.17 -8.13
N ASP A 38 -18.45 11.97 -8.70
CA ASP A 38 -18.58 12.41 -10.12
C ASP A 38 -17.57 11.79 -11.10
N ARG A 39 -16.85 10.74 -10.69
CA ARG A 39 -15.75 10.16 -11.48
C ARG A 39 -16.15 9.09 -12.51
N ARG A 40 -17.43 8.73 -12.62
CA ARG A 40 -17.90 7.62 -13.48
C ARG A 40 -18.27 7.98 -14.93
N LYS A 41 -18.16 9.26 -15.34
CA LYS A 41 -18.50 9.69 -16.72
C LYS A 41 -17.42 10.49 -17.44
N ALA A 42 -16.24 10.69 -16.85
CA ALA A 42 -15.13 11.23 -17.61
C ALA A 42 -14.62 10.14 -18.56
N ASP A 43 -14.72 10.39 -19.86
CA ASP A 43 -13.93 9.66 -20.86
C ASP A 43 -12.49 9.57 -20.35
N PRO A 44 -11.87 8.37 -20.31
CA PRO A 44 -10.57 8.21 -19.71
C PRO A 44 -9.60 9.19 -20.39
N PRO A 45 -8.95 10.10 -19.62
CA PRO A 45 -8.00 11.02 -20.21
C PRO A 45 -6.93 10.19 -20.93
N ALA A 46 -6.67 10.58 -22.17
CA ALA A 46 -5.78 9.95 -23.12
C ALA A 46 -4.33 9.83 -22.60
N LEU A 47 -4.10 8.92 -21.67
CA LEU A 47 -2.79 8.34 -21.40
C LEU A 47 -2.64 7.09 -22.28
N GLY A 48 -2.61 7.33 -23.59
CA GLY A 48 -1.61 6.80 -24.53
C GLY A 48 -1.62 5.34 -24.95
N LEU A 49 -2.31 4.42 -24.26
CA LEU A 49 -2.30 3.02 -24.70
C LEU A 49 -3.30 2.79 -25.84
N ALA A 50 -2.79 2.34 -26.98
CA ALA A 50 -3.61 1.89 -28.10
C ALA A 50 -4.41 0.65 -27.71
N ALA A 51 -5.56 0.43 -28.34
CA ALA A 51 -6.35 -0.80 -28.18
C ALA A 51 -5.53 -2.08 -28.52
N THR A 52 -4.42 -1.93 -29.24
CA THR A 52 -3.49 -3.00 -29.64
C THR A 52 -2.33 -3.20 -28.67
N ALA A 53 -2.33 -2.55 -27.50
CA ALA A 53 -1.25 -2.69 -26.53
C ALA A 53 -0.99 -4.15 -26.15
N SER A 54 0.25 -4.54 -25.86
CA SER A 54 0.57 -5.88 -25.33
C SER A 54 0.36 -5.97 -23.81
N PRO A 55 0.25 -7.18 -23.23
CA PRO A 55 0.18 -7.35 -21.78
C PRO A 55 1.35 -6.68 -21.03
N LYS A 56 2.57 -6.77 -21.58
CA LYS A 56 3.74 -6.04 -21.06
C LYS A 56 3.52 -4.53 -21.02
N GLU A 57 3.02 -3.93 -22.10
CA GLU A 57 2.78 -2.48 -22.15
C GLU A 57 1.71 -2.04 -21.14
N VAL A 58 0.66 -2.85 -20.95
CA VAL A 58 -0.34 -2.62 -19.90
C VAL A 58 0.30 -2.72 -18.51
N TYR A 59 1.13 -3.73 -18.25
CA TYR A 59 1.87 -3.88 -17.00
C TYR A 59 2.76 -2.65 -16.70
N GLU A 60 3.56 -2.19 -17.66
CA GLU A 60 4.45 -1.04 -17.50
C GLU A 60 3.66 0.24 -17.22
N GLN A 61 2.53 0.43 -17.91
CA GLN A 61 1.67 1.59 -17.71
C GLN A 61 0.97 1.57 -16.34
N LEU A 62 0.49 0.40 -15.89
CA LEU A 62 -0.08 0.24 -14.54
C LEU A 62 0.95 0.60 -13.46
N ARG A 63 2.20 0.17 -13.61
CA ARG A 63 3.29 0.55 -12.69
C ARG A 63 3.58 2.04 -12.73
N LYS A 64 3.61 2.65 -13.91
CA LYS A 64 3.79 4.10 -14.04
C LYS A 64 2.68 4.88 -13.31
N TRP A 65 1.42 4.46 -13.43
CA TRP A 65 0.34 5.10 -12.68
C TRP A 65 0.46 4.88 -11.17
N ARG A 66 1.03 3.75 -10.73
CA ARG A 66 1.25 3.47 -9.32
C ARG A 66 2.28 4.43 -8.74
N ASP A 67 3.40 4.60 -9.44
CA ASP A 67 4.47 5.53 -9.03
C ASP A 67 3.95 6.98 -8.96
N LEU A 68 3.02 7.33 -9.86
CA LEU A 68 2.35 8.63 -9.87
C LEU A 68 1.16 8.73 -8.89
N HIS A 69 0.86 7.69 -8.11
CA HIS A 69 -0.28 7.62 -7.19
C HIS A 69 -1.64 7.90 -7.88
N SER A 70 -1.74 7.60 -9.18
CA SER A 70 -2.91 7.89 -10.02
C SER A 70 -3.81 6.65 -10.17
N HIS A 71 -4.27 6.09 -9.05
CA HIS A 71 -5.00 4.80 -9.01
C HIS A 71 -6.29 4.81 -9.85
N GLY A 72 -6.97 5.96 -9.93
CA GLY A 72 -8.17 6.11 -10.77
C GLY A 72 -7.90 5.89 -12.27
N SER A 73 -6.68 6.16 -12.74
CA SER A 73 -6.29 5.92 -14.14
C SER A 73 -6.08 4.44 -14.45
N MET A 74 -5.91 3.59 -13.43
CA MET A 74 -5.73 2.15 -13.60
C MET A 74 -7.03 1.40 -13.84
N VAL A 75 -8.17 1.93 -13.38
CA VAL A 75 -9.48 1.26 -13.40
C VAL A 75 -9.82 0.65 -14.78
N PRO A 76 -9.63 1.35 -15.91
CA PRO A 76 -9.94 0.78 -17.22
C PRO A 76 -9.03 -0.38 -17.66
N TRP A 77 -7.93 -0.61 -16.97
CA TRP A 77 -6.87 -1.58 -17.29
C TRP A 77 -6.81 -2.73 -16.29
N VAL A 78 -7.78 -2.79 -15.39
CA VAL A 78 -7.96 -3.84 -14.39
C VAL A 78 -9.30 -4.52 -14.68
N HIS A 79 -9.38 -5.83 -14.47
CA HIS A 79 -10.62 -6.57 -14.64
C HIS A 79 -11.74 -5.93 -13.79
N PRO A 80 -12.94 -5.70 -14.36
CA PRO A 80 -14.01 -4.94 -13.69
C PRO A 80 -14.46 -5.58 -12.37
N ASP A 81 -14.41 -6.90 -12.26
CA ASP A 81 -14.79 -7.63 -11.03
C ASP A 81 -13.85 -7.37 -9.83
N SER A 82 -12.70 -6.73 -10.04
CA SER A 82 -11.69 -6.52 -8.99
C SER A 82 -11.10 -5.11 -8.99
N SER A 83 -11.57 -4.21 -9.86
CA SER A 83 -10.99 -2.88 -10.02
C SER A 83 -11.18 -2.02 -8.77
N ASP A 84 -12.36 -2.08 -8.16
CA ASP A 84 -12.69 -1.27 -6.98
C ASP A 84 -11.86 -1.72 -5.78
N GLU A 85 -11.85 -3.02 -5.47
CA GLU A 85 -11.06 -3.60 -4.39
C GLU A 85 -9.55 -3.37 -4.57
N LEU A 86 -9.03 -3.46 -5.80
CA LEU A 86 -7.62 -3.17 -6.06
C LEU A 86 -7.29 -1.71 -5.78
N VAL A 87 -8.10 -0.77 -6.29
CA VAL A 87 -7.89 0.66 -6.05
C VAL A 87 -7.92 0.97 -4.55
N ASP A 88 -8.88 0.38 -3.84
CA ASP A 88 -9.00 0.51 -2.39
C ASP A 88 -7.76 -0.02 -1.64
N LEU A 89 -7.23 -1.16 -2.08
CA LEU A 89 -5.99 -1.73 -1.55
C LEU A 89 -4.80 -0.81 -1.79
N LEU A 90 -4.65 -0.29 -3.00
CA LEU A 90 -3.56 0.63 -3.37
C LEU A 90 -3.58 1.92 -2.53
N ILE A 91 -4.77 2.48 -2.30
CA ILE A 91 -4.95 3.63 -1.40
C ILE A 91 -4.54 3.26 0.03
N ALA A 92 -5.00 2.11 0.55
CA ALA A 92 -4.64 1.65 1.88
C ALA A 92 -3.12 1.46 2.06
N LEU A 93 -2.42 1.02 1.02
CA LEU A 93 -0.97 0.85 1.04
C LEU A 93 -0.23 2.18 1.06
N ASP A 94 -0.74 3.20 0.38
CA ASP A 94 -0.19 4.56 0.45
C ASP A 94 -0.38 5.16 1.85
N GLU A 95 -1.55 4.94 2.46
CA GLU A 95 -1.82 5.32 3.85
C GLU A 95 -0.83 4.64 4.80
N MET A 96 -0.58 3.33 4.62
CA MET A 96 0.37 2.57 5.43
C MET A 96 1.81 3.09 5.27
N THR A 97 2.25 3.33 4.03
CA THR A 97 3.60 3.85 3.74
C THR A 97 3.80 5.25 4.32
N THR A 98 2.77 6.09 4.26
CA THR A 98 2.76 7.42 4.88
C THR A 98 2.86 7.33 6.41
N ALA A 99 2.11 6.39 7.00
CA ALA A 99 2.14 6.16 8.44
C ALA A 99 3.50 5.62 8.91
N ASP A 100 4.12 4.72 8.14
CA ASP A 100 5.47 4.21 8.40
C ASP A 100 6.51 5.35 8.35
N THR A 101 6.47 6.20 7.31
CA THR A 101 7.32 7.39 7.21
C THR A 101 7.17 8.30 8.44
N THR A 102 5.93 8.46 8.93
CA THR A 102 5.66 9.26 10.13
C THR A 102 6.28 8.64 11.39
N VAL A 103 6.29 7.31 11.50
CA VAL A 103 7.01 6.60 12.58
C VAL A 103 8.50 6.84 12.50
N GLN A 104 9.10 6.73 11.29
CA GLN A 104 10.53 6.96 11.10
C GLN A 104 10.95 8.38 11.52
N VAL A 105 10.18 9.40 11.10
CA VAL A 105 10.40 10.80 11.52
C VAL A 105 10.25 10.97 13.03
N ALA A 106 9.27 10.32 13.66
CA ALA A 106 9.07 10.41 15.10
C ALA A 106 10.22 9.74 15.88
N LEU A 107 10.73 8.60 15.43
CA LEU A 107 11.87 7.92 16.04
C LEU A 107 13.13 8.79 15.96
N ASP A 108 13.42 9.34 14.78
CA ASP A 108 14.56 10.24 14.58
C ASP A 108 14.48 11.48 15.49
N GLN A 109 13.29 12.10 15.59
CA GLN A 109 13.10 13.32 16.36
C GLN A 109 13.11 13.11 17.88
N TYR A 110 12.49 12.04 18.38
CA TYR A 110 12.21 11.87 19.82
C TYR A 110 13.00 10.74 20.48
N CYS A 111 13.62 9.85 19.69
CA CYS A 111 14.30 8.64 20.16
C CYS A 111 15.58 8.35 19.35
N PRO A 112 16.56 9.28 19.28
CA PRO A 112 17.73 9.15 18.39
C PRO A 112 18.64 7.96 18.72
N ASP A 113 18.60 7.44 19.95
CA ASP A 113 19.38 6.28 20.37
C ASP A 113 18.76 4.94 19.93
N VAL A 114 17.59 4.98 19.30
CA VAL A 114 16.86 3.79 18.84
C VAL A 114 17.15 3.56 17.37
N ASP A 115 17.56 2.34 17.03
CA ASP A 115 17.71 1.91 15.64
C ASP A 115 16.34 1.86 14.93
N PRO A 116 16.08 2.76 13.95
CA PRO A 116 14.79 2.87 13.28
C PRO A 116 14.45 1.64 12.43
N HIS A 117 15.45 0.89 11.96
CA HIS A 117 15.25 -0.30 11.12
C HIS A 117 14.49 -1.42 11.83
N GLN A 118 14.42 -1.39 13.17
CA GLN A 118 13.65 -2.36 13.96
C GLN A 118 12.13 -2.18 13.81
N PHE A 119 11.70 -1.04 13.28
CA PHE A 119 10.28 -0.66 13.14
C PHE A 119 9.87 -0.43 11.67
N ASP A 120 10.78 -0.66 10.73
CA ASP A 120 10.60 -0.44 9.30
C ASP A 120 9.63 -1.47 8.67
N MET A 121 8.52 -0.97 8.13
CA MET A 121 7.48 -1.77 7.48
C MET A 121 7.58 -1.81 5.95
N SER A 122 8.60 -1.19 5.35
CA SER A 122 8.83 -1.15 3.90
C SER A 122 8.79 -2.53 3.24
N ARG A 123 9.19 -3.57 3.99
CA ARG A 123 9.21 -4.97 3.53
C ARG A 123 7.83 -5.56 3.21
N ILE A 124 6.73 -4.96 3.67
CA ILE A 124 5.38 -5.39 3.27
C ILE A 124 5.16 -5.17 1.77
N GLY A 125 5.81 -4.15 1.18
CA GLY A 125 5.69 -3.83 -0.24
C GLY A 125 6.05 -4.99 -1.17
N TYR A 126 6.85 -5.97 -0.71
CA TYR A 126 7.21 -7.15 -1.49
C TYR A 126 6.04 -8.10 -1.77
N PHE A 127 4.96 -8.03 -0.99
CA PHE A 127 3.80 -8.91 -1.17
C PHE A 127 2.78 -8.36 -2.18
N LEU A 128 3.07 -7.23 -2.84
CA LEU A 128 2.12 -6.52 -3.69
C LEU A 128 2.17 -6.89 -5.18
N GLU A 129 2.78 -8.03 -5.51
CA GLU A 129 2.86 -8.56 -6.88
C GLU A 129 3.28 -7.49 -7.90
N LEU A 130 2.37 -7.10 -8.81
CA LEU A 130 2.56 -6.07 -9.83
C LEU A 130 3.05 -4.72 -9.26
N PHE A 131 2.67 -4.41 -8.03
CA PHE A 131 2.95 -3.14 -7.37
C PHE A 131 4.10 -3.20 -6.37
N ALA A 132 4.84 -4.32 -6.33
CA ALA A 132 6.09 -4.35 -5.59
C ALA A 132 7.08 -3.34 -6.20
N GLN A 133 7.70 -2.52 -5.36
CA GLN A 133 8.61 -1.45 -5.79
C GLN A 133 9.72 -1.96 -6.70
N ASP A 134 10.31 -3.11 -6.33
CA ASP A 134 11.42 -3.75 -7.05
C ASP A 134 10.94 -4.86 -8.00
N ALA A 135 9.71 -4.77 -8.52
CA ALA A 135 9.26 -5.69 -9.56
C ALA A 135 10.06 -5.45 -10.86
N GLU A 136 10.47 -6.51 -11.53
CA GLU A 136 11.17 -6.45 -12.81
C GLU A 136 10.51 -7.42 -13.78
N PHE A 137 10.14 -6.93 -14.96
CA PHE A 137 9.59 -7.77 -16.02
C PHE A 137 10.64 -8.77 -16.52
N LYS A 138 10.24 -10.03 -16.69
CA LYS A 138 11.11 -11.07 -17.26
C LYS A 138 10.62 -11.58 -18.60
N ARG A 139 9.35 -11.97 -18.69
CA ARG A 139 8.75 -12.43 -19.94
C ARG A 139 7.23 -12.26 -19.95
N GLU A 140 6.67 -12.33 -21.15
CA GLU A 140 5.23 -12.48 -21.34
C GLU A 140 4.93 -13.74 -22.17
N MET A 141 3.81 -14.39 -21.85
CA MET A 141 3.30 -15.56 -22.56
C MET A 141 1.84 -15.30 -22.88
N ILE A 142 1.49 -15.30 -24.17
CA ILE A 142 0.13 -15.04 -24.66
C ILE A 142 -0.47 -16.34 -25.18
N GLN A 143 -1.68 -16.68 -24.73
CA GLN A 143 -2.43 -17.86 -25.11
C GLN A 143 -3.88 -17.45 -25.41
N GLY A 144 -4.16 -17.10 -26.66
CA GLY A 144 -5.47 -16.61 -27.09
C GLY A 144 -5.84 -15.32 -26.37
N ASP A 145 -6.93 -15.37 -25.60
CA ASP A 145 -7.46 -14.24 -24.83
C ASP A 145 -6.94 -14.18 -23.38
N GLN A 146 -5.91 -14.97 -23.08
CA GLN A 146 -5.23 -14.98 -21.78
C GLN A 146 -3.75 -14.69 -21.97
N ALA A 147 -3.14 -14.06 -20.97
CA ALA A 147 -1.70 -13.85 -20.94
C ALA A 147 -1.17 -13.96 -19.50
N THR A 148 0.09 -14.37 -19.39
CA THR A 148 0.85 -14.34 -18.14
C THR A 148 2.07 -13.46 -18.34
N VAL A 149 2.25 -12.51 -17.44
CA VAL A 149 3.47 -11.71 -17.33
C VAL A 149 4.26 -12.20 -16.13
N GLU A 150 5.48 -12.67 -16.36
CA GLU A 150 6.37 -13.09 -15.29
C GLU A 150 7.23 -11.93 -14.81
N ILE A 151 7.25 -11.74 -13.50
CA ILE A 151 8.07 -10.74 -12.83
C ILE A 151 9.01 -11.36 -11.81
N GLN A 152 10.13 -10.68 -11.56
CA GLN A 152 11.02 -10.94 -10.45
C GLN A 152 10.90 -9.79 -9.44
N VAL A 153 10.77 -10.08 -8.15
CA VAL A 153 10.67 -9.04 -7.11
C VAL A 153 11.97 -9.00 -6.32
N ALA A 154 12.61 -7.82 -6.27
CA ALA A 154 13.85 -7.59 -5.52
C ALA A 154 14.98 -8.59 -5.83
N GLY A 155 15.07 -9.05 -7.08
CA GLY A 155 16.06 -10.04 -7.52
C GLY A 155 15.87 -11.45 -6.94
N ARG A 156 14.72 -11.76 -6.32
CA ARG A 156 14.47 -13.04 -5.64
C ARG A 156 13.68 -14.02 -6.49
N LEU A 157 13.94 -15.31 -6.28
CA LEU A 157 13.13 -16.42 -6.78
C LEU A 157 12.14 -16.89 -5.69
N PRO A 158 11.00 -17.52 -6.06
CA PRO A 158 10.55 -17.81 -7.43
C PRO A 158 10.06 -16.55 -8.17
N LEU A 159 10.01 -16.62 -9.49
CA LEU A 159 9.29 -15.64 -10.31
C LEU A 159 7.80 -15.64 -9.93
N ARG A 160 7.13 -14.51 -10.15
CA ARG A 160 5.70 -14.35 -9.91
C ARG A 160 4.97 -14.20 -11.24
N ASP A 161 3.86 -14.92 -11.34
CA ASP A 161 2.99 -14.89 -12.51
C ASP A 161 1.86 -13.89 -12.29
N LEU A 162 1.83 -12.85 -13.10
CA LEU A 162 0.72 -11.90 -13.17
C LEU A 162 -0.23 -12.33 -14.28
N LYS A 163 -1.52 -12.39 -14.01
CA LYS A 163 -2.53 -12.83 -14.98
C LYS A 163 -3.17 -11.65 -15.68
N PHE A 164 -3.38 -11.81 -16.98
CA PHE A 164 -4.03 -10.83 -17.85
C PHE A 164 -5.05 -11.56 -18.72
N ALA A 165 -6.16 -10.89 -19.00
CA ALA A 165 -7.19 -11.40 -19.90
C ALA A 165 -7.58 -10.34 -20.91
N ARG A 166 -8.09 -10.78 -22.06
CA ARG A 166 -8.69 -9.88 -23.03
C ARG A 166 -10.15 -9.62 -22.64
N HIS A 167 -10.47 -8.36 -22.41
CA HIS A 167 -11.82 -7.89 -22.07
C HIS A 167 -12.18 -6.75 -23.02
N GLU A 168 -13.28 -6.87 -23.75
CA GLU A 168 -13.71 -5.87 -24.76
C GLU A 168 -12.61 -5.52 -25.78
N GLY A 169 -11.82 -6.51 -26.20
CA GLY A 169 -10.77 -6.35 -27.21
C GLY A 169 -9.45 -5.76 -26.71
N ARG A 170 -9.33 -5.41 -25.42
CA ARG A 170 -8.10 -4.91 -24.79
C ARG A 170 -7.59 -5.86 -23.71
N TRP A 171 -6.30 -5.81 -23.39
CA TRP A 171 -5.76 -6.53 -22.25
C TRP A 171 -6.06 -5.79 -20.95
N VAL A 172 -6.49 -6.54 -19.94
CA VAL A 172 -6.70 -6.06 -18.57
C VAL A 172 -5.97 -6.96 -17.58
N TYR A 173 -5.43 -6.35 -16.52
CA TYR A 173 -4.81 -7.07 -15.41
C TYR A 173 -5.87 -7.76 -14.56
N MET A 174 -5.62 -9.00 -14.16
CA MET A 174 -6.47 -9.79 -13.26
C MET A 174 -5.75 -9.95 -11.91
N PRO A 175 -6.08 -9.13 -10.90
CA PRO A 175 -5.47 -9.25 -9.58
C PRO A 175 -5.78 -10.59 -8.93
N GLY A 176 -4.77 -11.26 -8.37
CA GLY A 176 -4.97 -12.44 -7.54
C GLY A 176 -5.42 -12.06 -6.14
N GLY A 177 -6.53 -12.62 -5.66
CA GLY A 177 -6.84 -12.66 -4.21
C GLY A 177 -6.97 -11.32 -3.50
N VAL A 178 -7.38 -10.25 -4.20
CA VAL A 178 -7.69 -8.98 -3.56
C VAL A 178 -9.12 -9.03 -3.01
N ASP A 179 -9.25 -8.99 -1.68
CA ASP A 179 -10.55 -8.93 -1.01
C ASP A 179 -10.63 -7.79 0.01
N ARG A 180 -11.84 -7.59 0.56
CA ARG A 180 -12.12 -6.52 1.52
C ARG A 180 -11.42 -6.70 2.86
N GLU A 181 -11.14 -7.94 3.27
CA GLU A 181 -10.44 -8.22 4.52
C GLU A 181 -8.97 -7.84 4.40
N LEU A 182 -8.36 -8.09 3.24
CA LEU A 182 -7.01 -7.64 2.92
C LEU A 182 -6.90 -6.12 3.01
N VAL A 183 -7.80 -5.39 2.35
CA VAL A 183 -7.85 -3.92 2.38
C VAL A 183 -8.00 -3.42 3.83
N ARG A 184 -8.91 -4.03 4.60
CA ARG A 184 -9.13 -3.69 6.00
C ARG A 184 -7.87 -3.93 6.85
N GLY A 185 -7.20 -5.06 6.66
CA GLY A 185 -5.96 -5.40 7.36
C GLY A 185 -4.87 -4.37 7.14
N VAL A 186 -4.65 -3.93 5.90
CA VAL A 186 -3.69 -2.86 5.57
C VAL A 186 -4.08 -1.54 6.23
N ARG A 187 -5.35 -1.12 6.16
CA ARG A 187 -5.81 0.10 6.83
C ARG A 187 -5.64 0.03 8.35
N ASP A 188 -5.86 -1.13 8.96
CA ASP A 188 -5.67 -1.33 10.39
C ASP A 188 -4.19 -1.33 10.79
N LEU A 189 -3.28 -1.79 9.92
CA LEU A 189 -1.84 -1.60 10.07
C LEU A 189 -1.45 -0.13 10.01
N ALA A 190 -1.93 0.62 9.00
CA ALA A 190 -1.69 2.06 8.87
C ALA A 190 -2.12 2.81 10.13
N LYS A 191 -3.33 2.57 10.63
CA LYS A 191 -3.82 3.15 11.90
C LYS A 191 -2.95 2.76 13.10
N GLY A 192 -2.42 1.53 13.12
CA GLY A 192 -1.51 1.05 14.16
C GLY A 192 -0.23 1.88 14.20
N LEU A 193 0.38 2.10 13.03
CA LEU A 193 1.57 2.93 12.86
C LEU A 193 1.32 4.39 13.23
N THR A 194 0.23 5.00 12.78
CA THR A 194 -0.13 6.38 13.16
C THR A 194 -0.26 6.53 14.67
N ARG A 195 -0.92 5.58 15.34
CA ARG A 195 -1.04 5.59 16.81
C ARG A 195 0.30 5.39 17.50
N PHE A 196 1.19 4.58 16.92
CA PHE A 196 2.54 4.37 17.45
C PHE A 196 3.40 5.64 17.32
N ALA A 197 3.37 6.32 16.17
CA ALA A 197 4.03 7.61 15.98
C ALA A 197 3.54 8.68 16.97
N ALA A 198 2.21 8.78 17.16
CA ALA A 198 1.64 9.70 18.15
C ALA A 198 2.08 9.35 19.59
N ALA A 199 2.24 8.07 19.89
CA ALA A 199 2.68 7.59 21.18
C ALA A 199 4.16 7.93 21.47
N ILE A 200 5.02 7.90 20.45
CA ILE A 200 6.41 8.39 20.51
C ILE A 200 6.43 9.90 20.75
N ALA A 201 5.68 10.67 19.97
CA ALA A 201 5.63 12.13 20.11
C ALA A 201 5.06 12.59 21.46
N ALA A 202 4.21 11.79 22.10
CA ALA A 202 3.63 12.09 23.41
C ALA A 202 4.61 11.96 24.60
N GLY A 203 5.81 11.40 24.40
CA GLY A 203 6.84 11.37 25.44
C GLY A 203 7.95 10.34 25.16
N ALA A 204 9.16 10.62 25.66
CA ALA A 204 10.31 9.75 25.51
C ALA A 204 10.06 8.39 26.18
N ARG A 205 10.23 7.31 25.41
CA ARG A 205 10.02 5.91 25.82
C ARG A 205 11.34 5.16 25.69
N THR A 206 11.57 4.20 26.58
CA THR A 206 12.75 3.32 26.45
C THR A 206 12.61 2.40 25.23
N PRO A 207 13.71 1.89 24.66
CA PRO A 207 13.67 0.96 23.52
C PRO A 207 12.74 -0.24 23.76
N GLU A 208 12.71 -0.78 24.99
CA GLU A 208 11.86 -1.90 25.38
C GLU A 208 10.37 -1.53 25.36
N GLN A 209 10.02 -0.33 25.80
CA GLN A 209 8.65 0.18 25.77
C GLN A 209 8.19 0.39 24.32
N LEU A 210 9.06 0.91 23.46
CA LEU A 210 8.79 1.08 22.03
C LEU A 210 8.56 -0.28 21.34
N LYS A 211 9.42 -1.26 21.60
CA LYS A 211 9.24 -2.64 21.08
C LYS A 211 7.92 -3.25 21.51
N SER A 212 7.55 -3.11 22.79
CA SER A 212 6.28 -3.64 23.30
C SER A 212 5.07 -2.98 22.66
N GLU A 213 5.10 -1.65 22.52
CA GLU A 213 4.02 -0.87 21.90
C GLU A 213 3.88 -1.14 20.41
N PHE A 214 5.00 -1.26 19.70
CA PHE A 214 5.01 -1.66 18.30
C PHE A 214 4.43 -3.07 18.12
N ARG A 215 4.84 -4.03 18.96
CA ARG A 215 4.30 -5.39 18.92
C ARG A 215 2.78 -5.43 19.14
N TYR A 216 2.29 -4.68 20.12
CA TYR A 216 0.87 -4.62 20.44
C TYR A 216 0.04 -3.95 19.33
N ARG A 217 0.55 -2.86 18.74
CA ARG A 217 -0.21 -2.04 17.78
C ARG A 217 -0.04 -2.46 16.32
N VAL A 218 1.09 -3.07 15.97
CA VAL A 218 1.52 -3.33 14.60
C VAL A 218 1.75 -4.83 14.37
N THR A 219 2.70 -5.45 15.08
CA THR A 219 3.09 -6.86 14.80
C THR A 219 1.93 -7.84 14.97
N SER A 220 1.08 -7.66 15.98
CA SER A 220 -0.09 -8.53 16.19
C SER A 220 -1.07 -8.48 15.01
N ARG A 221 -1.20 -7.32 14.35
CA ARG A 221 -2.05 -7.15 13.16
C ARG A 221 -1.37 -7.68 11.91
N LEU A 222 -0.06 -7.53 11.83
CA LEU A 222 0.75 -8.05 10.73
C LEU A 222 0.69 -9.57 10.68
N GLU A 223 0.75 -10.25 11.82
CA GLU A 223 0.62 -11.72 11.87
C GLU A 223 -0.73 -12.21 11.37
N VAL A 224 -1.82 -11.51 11.70
CA VAL A 224 -3.16 -11.83 11.19
C VAL A 224 -3.21 -11.62 9.68
N PHE A 225 -2.70 -10.48 9.21
CA PHE A 225 -2.60 -10.15 7.78
C PHE A 225 -1.79 -11.19 6.99
N LEU A 226 -0.60 -11.58 7.47
CA LEU A 226 0.26 -12.55 6.78
C LEU A 226 -0.34 -13.97 6.74
N ARG A 227 -1.11 -14.38 7.75
CA ARG A 227 -1.81 -15.68 7.73
C ARG A 227 -2.94 -15.70 6.71
N GLN A 228 -3.64 -14.57 6.57
CA GLN A 228 -4.73 -14.43 5.60
C GLN A 228 -4.19 -14.45 4.16
N THR A 229 -3.10 -13.72 3.89
CA THR A 229 -2.48 -13.70 2.54
C THR A 229 -1.85 -15.03 2.16
N ALA A 230 -1.16 -15.71 3.09
CA ALA A 230 -0.56 -17.03 2.82
C ALA A 230 -1.58 -18.11 2.46
N SER A 231 -2.82 -18.02 2.98
CA SER A 231 -3.89 -18.98 2.68
C SER A 231 -4.51 -18.75 1.30
N ALA A 232 -4.49 -17.51 0.80
CA ALA A 232 -5.01 -17.15 -0.53
C ALA A 232 -4.07 -17.56 -1.68
N THR A 233 -2.76 -17.70 -1.42
CA THR A 233 -1.75 -18.06 -2.43
C THR A 233 -1.48 -19.58 -2.52
N ALA A 234 -2.14 -20.41 -1.70
CA ALA A 234 -1.95 -21.86 -1.77
C ALA A 234 -2.61 -22.42 -3.05
N PRO A 235 -1.89 -23.19 -3.89
CA PRO A 235 -2.49 -23.81 -5.06
C PRO A 235 -3.60 -24.77 -4.61
N ALA A 236 -4.74 -24.73 -5.31
CA ALA A 236 -5.82 -25.69 -5.10
C ALA A 236 -5.25 -27.12 -5.15
N PRO A 237 -5.64 -28.01 -4.22
CA PRO A 237 -5.20 -29.40 -4.27
C PRO A 237 -5.60 -29.98 -5.64
N GLN A 238 -4.60 -30.43 -6.40
CA GLN A 238 -4.85 -31.10 -7.67
C GLN A 238 -5.80 -32.28 -7.40
N PRO A 239 -6.89 -32.44 -8.17
CA PRO A 239 -7.72 -33.63 -8.04
C PRO A 239 -6.82 -34.83 -8.32
N ALA A 240 -6.73 -35.73 -7.35
CA ALA A 240 -5.92 -36.93 -7.44
C ALA A 240 -6.25 -37.65 -8.76
N GLU A 241 -5.26 -37.78 -9.63
CA GLU A 241 -5.36 -38.63 -10.80
C GLU A 241 -5.74 -40.03 -10.30
N ALA A 242 -6.99 -40.41 -10.58
CA ALA A 242 -7.45 -41.77 -10.44
C ALA A 242 -6.57 -42.61 -11.37
N THR A 243 -5.57 -43.26 -10.78
CA THR A 243 -4.73 -44.24 -11.45
C THR A 243 -5.66 -45.37 -11.87
N GLY A 244 -6.04 -45.36 -13.15
CA GLY A 244 -6.71 -46.46 -13.81
C GLY A 244 -5.80 -47.68 -13.78
N LEU A 245 -6.06 -48.56 -12.82
CA LEU A 245 -5.67 -49.96 -12.90
C LEU A 245 -6.56 -50.62 -13.96
N SER A 246 -6.09 -50.62 -15.20
CA SER A 246 -6.51 -51.64 -16.16
C SER A 246 -5.90 -52.98 -15.74
N SER A 247 -6.75 -53.97 -15.53
CA SER A 247 -6.42 -55.39 -15.58
C SER A 247 -7.53 -56.10 -16.33
#